data_AF-Q16W14-F1
#
_entry.id   AF-Q16W14-F1
#
_cell.length_a   1.000
_cell.length_b   1.000
_cell.length_c   1.000
_cell.angle_alpha   90.00
_cell.angle_beta   90.00
_cell.angle_gamma   90.00
#
_symmetry.space_group_name_H-M   'P 1'
#
loop_
_entity.id
_entity.type
_entity.pdbx_description
1 polymer ?
#
loop_
_entity_poly.entity_id
_entity_poly.type
_entity_poly.pdbx_seq_one_letter_code
_entity_poly.pdbx_strand_id
1 'polypeptide(L)'
;MLLWMMGYSGIRIGPVVKRDVMKASTMLEHENQYATILAFDVKVERDAQELADSLGVKIFQADIIYHLFDKFMAYREEIKQRKREEFKTIAVFPCKLKILPQFVFNSRDPIVIGVIVEAGVVKEGTPICVPSKEFVDLGVVTSVEANHKQIEAARKGQEVCIKIEPIPGETPKMFGRHFDENDMLVSKISRQSIDACKDYFRDDLLKSDWALMVELKKTFQIL
;
A
#
# COMPACT_ATOMS: atom_id res chain seq x y z
N MET A 1 21.56 9.78 20.96
CA MET A 1 20.89 10.71 20.02
C MET A 1 19.69 10.09 19.31
N LEU A 2 19.70 8.79 18.98
CA LEU A 2 18.60 8.11 18.27
C LEU A 2 17.31 7.87 19.09
N LEU A 3 17.40 7.70 20.42
CA LEU A 3 16.22 7.46 21.26
C LEU A 3 15.23 8.64 21.30
N TRP A 4 15.71 9.87 21.07
CA TRP A 4 14.91 11.10 21.16
C TRP A 4 13.96 11.30 19.98
N MET A 5 14.11 10.52 18.90
CA MET A 5 13.21 10.58 17.74
C MET A 5 12.02 9.64 17.85
N MET A 6 11.98 8.76 18.86
CA MET A 6 10.87 7.84 19.09
C MET A 6 9.96 8.40 20.17
N GLY A 7 8.67 8.57 19.83
CA GLY A 7 7.66 8.89 20.83
C GLY A 7 7.60 7.80 21.91
N TYR A 8 7.52 8.19 23.17
CA TYR A 8 7.38 7.28 24.30
C TYR A 8 6.14 7.66 25.11
N SER A 9 5.43 6.64 25.62
CA SER A 9 4.25 6.84 26.48
C SER A 9 4.61 6.89 27.97
N GLY A 10 5.74 6.29 28.36
CA GLY A 10 6.19 6.31 29.75
C GLY A 10 7.65 5.90 29.91
N ILE A 11 8.26 6.36 30.99
CA ILE A 11 9.63 6.02 31.40
C ILE A 11 9.59 5.64 32.88
N ARG A 12 10.29 4.57 33.25
CA ARG A 12 10.40 4.12 34.64
C ARG A 12 11.76 3.47 34.88
N ILE A 13 12.18 3.49 36.14
CA ILE A 13 13.39 2.79 36.61
C ILE A 13 12.96 1.52 37.37
N GLY A 14 13.77 0.47 37.26
CA GLY A 14 13.58 -0.81 37.95
C GLY A 14 13.01 -1.92 37.05
N PRO A 15 12.77 -3.12 37.61
CA PRO A 15 12.35 -4.30 36.83
C PRO A 15 10.97 -4.10 36.17
N VAL A 16 10.76 -4.73 35.02
CA VAL A 16 9.45 -4.69 34.35
C VAL A 16 8.44 -5.51 35.15
N VAL A 17 7.31 -4.90 35.50
CA VAL A 17 6.23 -5.51 36.29
C VAL A 17 4.91 -5.45 35.52
N LYS A 18 3.90 -6.22 35.96
CA LYS A 18 2.56 -6.25 35.34
C LYS A 18 1.97 -4.87 35.05
N ARG A 19 2.18 -3.89 35.93
CA ARG A 19 1.68 -2.52 35.74
C ARG A 19 2.23 -1.86 34.48
N ASP A 20 3.48 -2.14 34.10
CA ASP A 20 4.06 -1.60 32.86
C ASP A 20 3.41 -2.23 31.63
N VAL A 21 3.15 -3.53 31.69
CA VAL A 21 2.45 -4.28 30.62
C VAL A 21 1.03 -3.76 30.43
N MET A 22 0.28 -3.52 31.51
CA MET A 22 -1.07 -2.95 31.45
C MET A 22 -1.09 -1.54 30.84
N LYS A 23 -0.02 -0.75 31.03
CA LYS A 23 0.09 0.55 30.36
C LYS A 23 0.38 0.38 28.88
N ALA A 24 1.33 -0.49 28.53
CA ALA A 24 1.69 -0.76 27.14
C ALA A 24 0.53 -1.39 26.34
N SER A 25 -0.32 -2.21 26.98
CA SER A 25 -1.45 -2.85 26.31
C SER A 25 -2.52 -1.87 25.82
N THR A 26 -2.61 -0.67 26.40
CA THR A 26 -3.52 0.38 25.89
C THR A 26 -3.19 0.78 24.46
N MET A 27 -1.93 0.61 24.02
CA MET A 27 -1.53 0.88 22.64
C MET A 27 -2.03 -0.17 21.65
N LEU A 28 -2.48 -1.35 22.10
CA LEU A 28 -3.01 -2.39 21.20
C LEU A 28 -4.27 -1.92 20.47
N GLU A 29 -5.10 -1.11 21.12
CA GLU A 29 -6.34 -0.55 20.56
C GLU A 29 -6.10 0.64 19.63
N HIS A 30 -4.91 1.27 19.72
CA HIS A 30 -4.55 2.44 18.91
C HIS A 30 -3.61 2.06 17.76
N GLU A 31 -2.39 1.64 18.09
CA GLU A 31 -1.35 1.27 17.14
C GLU A 31 -0.55 0.09 17.70
N ASN A 32 -0.95 -1.12 17.30
CA ASN A 32 -0.37 -2.38 17.78
C ASN A 32 1.17 -2.42 17.67
N GLN A 33 1.76 -1.80 16.65
CA GLN A 33 3.22 -1.69 16.50
C GLN A 33 3.96 -1.02 17.67
N TYR A 34 3.24 -0.22 18.46
CA TYR A 34 3.78 0.52 19.62
C TYR A 34 3.42 -0.11 20.96
N ALA A 35 2.64 -1.19 20.97
CA ALA A 35 2.38 -1.98 22.17
C ALA A 35 3.61 -2.81 22.59
N THR A 36 4.67 -2.10 22.96
CA THR A 36 6.00 -2.66 23.21
C THR A 36 6.65 -2.07 24.46
N ILE A 37 7.53 -2.82 25.10
CA ILE A 37 8.34 -2.39 26.25
C ILE A 37 9.81 -2.59 25.91
N LEU A 38 10.62 -1.54 26.08
CA LEU A 38 12.08 -1.59 25.93
C LEU A 38 12.72 -1.66 27.32
N ALA A 39 13.22 -2.84 27.71
CA ALA A 39 13.82 -3.13 29.00
C ALA A 39 15.36 -3.12 28.89
N PHE A 40 15.97 -1.99 29.23
CA PHE A 40 17.42 -1.79 29.21
C PHE A 40 18.04 -2.13 30.57
N ASP A 41 18.95 -3.11 30.59
CA ASP A 41 19.69 -3.53 31.78
C ASP A 41 18.82 -3.73 33.04
N VAL A 42 17.63 -4.30 32.85
CA VAL A 42 16.68 -4.59 33.93
C VAL A 42 16.10 -5.99 33.76
N LYS A 43 15.67 -6.57 34.87
CA LYS A 43 14.94 -7.84 34.87
C LYS A 43 13.49 -7.64 34.46
N VAL A 44 12.91 -8.63 33.80
CA VAL A 44 11.48 -8.73 33.55
C VAL A 44 10.92 -9.74 34.54
N GLU A 45 9.97 -9.33 35.38
CA GLU A 45 9.30 -10.26 36.30
C GLU A 45 8.52 -11.30 35.50
N ARG A 46 8.53 -12.54 35.98
CA ARG A 46 7.90 -13.67 35.28
C ARG A 46 6.41 -13.41 34.99
N ASP A 47 5.73 -12.84 35.98
CA ASP A 47 4.30 -12.57 35.89
C ASP A 47 3.97 -11.41 34.93
N ALA A 48 4.94 -10.53 34.66
CA ALA A 48 4.85 -9.51 33.64
C ALA A 48 5.03 -10.11 32.24
N GLN A 49 6.00 -11.01 32.06
CA GLN A 49 6.22 -11.69 30.79
C GLN A 49 5.00 -12.53 30.38
N GLU A 50 4.45 -13.32 31.31
CA GLU A 50 3.24 -14.12 31.08
C GLU A 50 2.04 -13.23 30.68
N LEU A 51 1.87 -12.09 31.36
CA LEU A 51 0.82 -11.13 31.01
C LEU A 51 1.05 -10.53 29.62
N ALA A 52 2.29 -10.16 29.29
CA ALA A 52 2.63 -9.56 28.01
C ALA A 52 2.35 -10.51 26.85
N ASP A 53 2.74 -11.78 26.98
CA ASP A 53 2.47 -12.81 25.97
C ASP A 53 0.96 -13.04 25.79
N SER A 54 0.18 -13.00 26.89
CA SER A 54 -1.28 -13.19 26.84
C SER A 54 -2.01 -12.02 26.15
N LEU A 55 -1.54 -10.79 26.34
CA LEU A 55 -2.13 -9.59 25.76
C LEU A 55 -1.58 -9.26 24.37
N GLY A 56 -0.46 -9.86 23.96
CA GLY A 56 0.23 -9.53 22.71
C GLY A 56 1.14 -8.30 22.81
N VAL A 57 1.58 -7.92 24.01
CA VAL A 57 2.56 -6.84 24.22
C VAL A 57 3.98 -7.40 24.02
N LYS A 58 4.79 -6.77 23.16
CA LYS A 58 6.15 -7.24 22.89
C LYS A 58 7.17 -6.62 23.86
N ILE A 59 7.83 -7.44 24.68
CA ILE A 59 8.94 -6.98 25.53
C ILE A 59 10.27 -7.25 24.83
N PHE A 60 11.08 -6.20 24.67
CA PHE A 60 12.46 -6.29 24.21
C PHE A 60 13.38 -6.08 25.40
N GLN A 61 14.23 -7.07 25.69
CA GLN A 61 15.22 -6.98 26.75
C GLN A 61 16.64 -7.01 26.14
N ALA A 62 17.50 -6.10 26.60
CA ALA A 62 18.93 -6.14 26.35
C ALA A 62 19.71 -5.33 27.39
N ASP A 63 20.98 -5.66 27.53
CA ASP A 63 22.02 -5.02 28.33
C ASP A 63 22.69 -3.84 27.61
N ILE A 64 22.55 -3.75 26.28
CA ILE A 64 23.10 -2.69 25.44
C ILE A 64 21.98 -1.97 24.70
N ILE A 65 21.96 -0.63 24.80
CA ILE A 65 20.88 0.20 24.26
C ILE A 65 20.73 0.08 22.74
N TYR A 66 21.82 -0.13 22.00
CA TYR A 66 21.80 -0.31 20.54
C TYR A 66 21.07 -1.61 20.14
N HIS A 67 21.27 -2.70 20.87
CA HIS A 67 20.58 -3.97 20.61
C HIS A 67 19.06 -3.85 20.82
N LEU A 68 18.61 -3.06 21.80
CA LEU A 68 17.17 -2.78 21.96
C LEU A 68 16.62 -2.05 20.75
N PHE A 69 17.35 -1.04 20.28
CA PHE A 69 16.93 -0.25 19.12
C PHE A 69 16.86 -1.13 17.88
N ASP A 70 17.88 -1.94 17.60
CA ASP A 70 17.90 -2.82 16.43
C ASP A 70 16.76 -3.84 16.47
N LYS A 71 16.51 -4.47 17.63
CA LYS A 71 15.38 -5.40 17.81
C LYS A 71 14.04 -4.71 17.60
N PHE A 72 13.87 -3.49 18.12
CA PHE A 72 12.62 -2.74 17.95
C PHE A 72 12.41 -2.29 16.51
N MET A 73 13.45 -1.78 15.85
CA MET A 73 13.39 -1.37 14.44
C MET A 73 13.10 -2.56 13.51
N ALA A 74 13.72 -3.71 13.76
CA ALA A 74 13.45 -4.94 13.01
C ALA A 74 11.98 -5.38 13.17
N TYR A 75 11.45 -5.35 14.38
CA TYR A 75 10.04 -5.66 14.65
C TYR A 75 9.07 -4.70 13.96
N ARG A 76 9.37 -3.39 13.99
CA ARG A 76 8.57 -2.39 13.28
C ARG A 76 8.56 -2.62 11.78
N GLU A 77 9.72 -2.91 11.21
CA GLU A 77 9.84 -3.19 9.77
C GLU A 77 9.10 -4.48 9.39
N GLU A 78 9.18 -5.53 10.22
CA GLU A 78 8.41 -6.77 10.03
C GLU A 78 6.90 -6.50 10.02
N ILE A 79 6.39 -5.73 10.98
CA ILE A 79 4.97 -5.35 11.02
C ILE A 79 4.59 -4.53 9.78
N LYS A 80 5.43 -3.55 9.40
CA LYS A 80 5.21 -2.71 8.22
C LYS A 80 5.12 -3.59 6.97
N GLN A 81 6.06 -4.51 6.77
CA GLN A 81 6.07 -5.43 5.63
C GLN A 81 4.85 -6.35 5.61
N ARG A 82 4.48 -6.93 6.76
CA ARG A 82 3.28 -7.78 6.87
C ARG A 82 2.02 -7.01 6.51
N LYS A 83 1.87 -5.77 6.98
CA LYS A 83 0.75 -4.91 6.62
C LYS A 83 0.77 -4.52 5.14
N ARG A 84 1.94 -4.26 4.57
CA ARG A 84 2.04 -4.00 3.13
C ARG A 84 1.60 -5.20 2.31
N GLU A 85 1.95 -6.43 2.69
CA GLU A 85 1.49 -7.62 1.98
C GLU A 85 -0.03 -7.83 2.13
N GLU A 86 -0.56 -7.67 3.33
CA GLU A 86 -2.02 -7.76 3.63
C GLU A 86 -2.85 -6.79 2.78
N PHE A 87 -2.35 -5.57 2.57
CA PHE A 87 -3.07 -4.50 1.86
C PHE A 87 -2.61 -4.29 0.41
N LYS A 88 -1.69 -5.13 -0.11
CA LYS A 88 -1.10 -4.97 -1.45
C LYS A 88 -2.14 -4.97 -2.57
N THR A 89 -3.14 -5.85 -2.46
CA THR A 89 -4.22 -6.01 -3.47
C THR A 89 -5.32 -4.95 -3.31
N ILE A 90 -5.46 -4.38 -2.11
CA ILE A 90 -6.42 -3.30 -1.83
C ILE A 90 -5.86 -1.94 -2.28
N ALA A 91 -4.55 -1.76 -2.18
CA ALA A 91 -3.88 -0.50 -2.52
C ALA A 91 -3.75 -0.29 -4.03
N VAL A 92 -4.68 0.49 -4.57
CA VAL A 92 -4.67 0.95 -5.96
C VAL A 92 -3.92 2.27 -6.06
N PHE A 93 -2.79 2.25 -6.77
CA PHE A 93 -2.00 3.46 -7.00
C PHE A 93 -2.65 4.27 -8.13
N PRO A 94 -2.65 5.61 -8.05
CA PRO A 94 -3.35 6.43 -9.02
C PRO A 94 -2.59 6.43 -10.34
N CYS A 95 -3.28 6.22 -11.45
CA CYS A 95 -2.71 6.35 -12.79
C CYS A 95 -3.67 6.99 -13.78
N LYS A 96 -3.11 7.67 -14.78
CA LYS A 96 -3.81 8.20 -15.95
C LYS A 96 -3.01 7.79 -17.19
N LEU A 97 -3.65 7.08 -18.10
CA LEU A 97 -3.02 6.45 -19.26
C LEU A 97 -3.71 6.94 -20.52
N LYS A 98 -2.91 7.31 -21.50
CA LYS A 98 -3.37 7.67 -22.84
C LYS A 98 -3.08 6.51 -23.78
N ILE A 99 -4.09 6.10 -24.55
CA ILE A 99 -3.97 5.00 -25.50
C ILE A 99 -3.13 5.44 -26.70
N LEU A 100 -2.26 4.55 -27.18
CA LEU A 100 -1.51 4.75 -28.42
C LEU A 100 -2.25 4.02 -29.56
N PRO A 101 -2.93 4.74 -30.48
CA PRO A 101 -3.81 4.13 -31.48
C PRO A 101 -3.12 3.09 -32.36
N GLN A 102 -1.85 3.33 -32.70
CA GLN A 102 -1.04 2.43 -33.52
C GLN A 102 -0.63 1.13 -32.82
N PHE A 103 -0.87 1.00 -31.50
CA PHE A 103 -0.43 -0.13 -30.68
C PHE A 103 -1.62 -0.84 -30.01
N VAL A 104 -2.64 -1.18 -30.77
CA VAL A 104 -3.75 -2.03 -30.30
C VAL A 104 -3.53 -3.45 -30.84
N PHE A 105 -3.12 -4.38 -29.97
CA PHE A 105 -2.74 -5.73 -30.35
C PHE A 105 -3.88 -6.74 -30.19
N ASN A 106 -4.71 -6.57 -29.15
CA ASN A 106 -5.94 -7.34 -28.98
C ASN A 106 -7.05 -6.44 -28.43
N SER A 107 -8.20 -6.45 -29.08
CA SER A 107 -9.28 -5.51 -28.79
C SER A 107 -10.26 -6.00 -27.73
N ARG A 108 -10.21 -7.28 -27.34
CA ARG A 108 -11.10 -7.89 -26.35
C ARG A 108 -10.50 -9.16 -25.74
N ASP A 109 -10.64 -9.28 -24.42
CA ASP A 109 -10.46 -10.49 -23.60
C ASP A 109 -9.25 -11.40 -23.97
N PRO A 110 -8.04 -11.06 -23.49
CA PRO A 110 -7.68 -9.84 -22.76
C PRO A 110 -7.47 -8.66 -23.71
N ILE A 111 -7.76 -7.45 -23.25
CA ILE A 111 -7.40 -6.24 -24.01
C ILE A 111 -5.87 -6.07 -23.92
N VAL A 112 -5.19 -5.93 -25.06
CA VAL A 112 -3.73 -5.72 -25.12
C VAL A 112 -3.46 -4.46 -25.92
N ILE A 113 -3.02 -3.41 -25.24
CA ILE A 113 -2.86 -2.06 -25.81
C ILE A 113 -1.59 -1.38 -25.31
N GLY A 114 -0.96 -0.63 -26.21
CA GLY A 114 0.10 0.32 -25.90
C GLY A 114 -0.49 1.59 -25.31
N VAL A 115 0.13 2.07 -24.23
CA VAL A 115 -0.27 3.28 -23.53
C VAL A 115 0.95 4.12 -23.17
N ILE A 116 0.76 5.43 -23.07
CA ILE A 116 1.69 6.32 -22.38
C ILE A 116 1.12 6.68 -21.01
N VAL A 117 1.96 6.58 -19.98
CA VAL A 117 1.58 6.99 -18.62
C VAL A 117 1.63 8.52 -18.54
N GLU A 118 0.49 9.19 -18.56
CA GLU A 118 0.40 10.65 -18.48
C GLU A 118 0.66 11.15 -17.06
N ALA A 119 0.18 10.40 -16.05
CA ALA A 119 0.40 10.71 -14.65
C ALA A 119 0.31 9.46 -13.76
N GLY A 120 1.02 9.50 -12.64
CA GLY A 120 0.99 8.45 -11.65
C GLY A 120 1.79 7.22 -12.05
N VAL A 121 1.30 6.05 -11.64
CA VAL A 121 1.99 4.76 -11.83
C VAL A 121 0.97 3.64 -12.06
N VAL A 122 1.16 2.91 -13.15
CA VAL A 122 0.42 1.66 -13.43
C VAL A 122 1.30 0.48 -13.07
N LYS A 123 0.70 -0.51 -12.43
CA LYS A 123 1.35 -1.77 -12.04
C LYS A 123 0.39 -2.94 -12.25
N GLU A 124 0.93 -4.15 -12.21
CA GLU A 124 0.10 -5.35 -12.15
C GLU A 124 -0.89 -5.28 -10.97
N GLY A 125 -2.12 -5.74 -11.19
CA GLY A 125 -3.23 -5.66 -10.25
C GLY A 125 -4.00 -4.32 -10.27
N THR A 126 -3.62 -3.34 -11.10
CA THR A 126 -4.33 -2.06 -11.17
C THR A 126 -5.68 -2.23 -11.89
N PRO A 127 -6.84 -1.97 -11.26
CA PRO A 127 -8.13 -1.93 -11.94
C PRO A 127 -8.23 -0.67 -12.81
N ILE A 128 -8.77 -0.79 -14.03
CA ILE A 128 -8.80 0.27 -15.03
C ILE A 128 -10.23 0.55 -15.49
N CYS A 129 -10.58 1.83 -15.61
CA CYS A 129 -11.85 2.25 -16.19
C CYS A 129 -11.70 3.46 -17.12
N VAL A 130 -12.78 3.76 -17.85
CA VAL A 130 -12.88 4.88 -18.80
C VAL A 130 -13.87 5.93 -18.26
N PRO A 131 -13.40 7.04 -17.66
CA PRO A 131 -14.29 8.03 -17.04
C PRO A 131 -15.27 8.70 -18.01
N SER A 132 -14.85 8.97 -19.25
CA SER A 132 -15.65 9.61 -20.30
C SER A 132 -16.86 8.79 -20.76
N LYS A 133 -16.86 7.49 -20.49
CA LYS A 133 -17.91 6.55 -20.90
C LYS A 133 -18.65 6.02 -19.68
N GLU A 134 -19.15 6.90 -18.82
CA GLU A 134 -19.87 6.53 -17.59
C GLU A 134 -19.07 5.55 -16.70
N PHE A 135 -17.75 5.74 -16.63
CA PHE A 135 -16.85 4.86 -15.87
C PHE A 135 -16.88 3.39 -16.30
N VAL A 136 -17.01 3.10 -17.60
CA VAL A 136 -16.90 1.74 -18.13
C VAL A 136 -15.67 1.04 -17.55
N ASP A 137 -15.93 -0.05 -16.83
CA ASP A 137 -14.90 -0.90 -16.23
C ASP A 137 -14.29 -1.81 -17.29
N LEU A 138 -12.97 -1.76 -17.44
CA LEU A 138 -12.24 -2.59 -18.39
C LEU A 138 -11.66 -3.85 -17.74
N GLY A 139 -11.58 -3.88 -16.41
CA GLY A 139 -10.98 -4.95 -15.63
C GLY A 139 -9.61 -4.59 -15.05
N VAL A 140 -8.73 -5.59 -14.92
CA VAL A 140 -7.50 -5.49 -14.12
C VAL A 140 -6.27 -5.71 -14.99
N VAL A 141 -5.24 -4.88 -14.80
CA VAL A 141 -3.94 -5.06 -15.46
C VAL A 141 -3.27 -6.32 -14.93
N THR A 142 -2.99 -7.29 -15.80
CA THR A 142 -2.31 -8.56 -15.45
C THR A 142 -0.91 -8.67 -16.05
N SER A 143 -0.50 -7.73 -16.92
CA SER A 143 0.89 -7.60 -17.38
C SER A 143 1.19 -6.15 -17.78
N VAL A 144 2.42 -5.71 -17.50
CA VAL A 144 3.00 -4.45 -17.98
C VAL A 144 4.33 -4.78 -18.64
N GLU A 145 4.49 -4.39 -19.91
CA GLU A 145 5.68 -4.68 -20.70
C GLU A 145 6.30 -3.42 -21.29
N ALA A 146 7.61 -3.28 -21.16
CA ALA A 146 8.41 -2.27 -21.83
C ALA A 146 9.49 -2.95 -22.66
N ASN A 147 9.56 -2.63 -23.96
CA ASN A 147 10.55 -3.21 -24.90
C ASN A 147 10.58 -4.75 -24.86
N HIS A 148 9.41 -5.41 -24.87
CA HIS A 148 9.23 -6.86 -24.78
C HIS A 148 9.76 -7.53 -23.50
N LYS A 149 9.95 -6.75 -22.42
CA LYS A 149 10.28 -7.26 -21.10
C LYS A 149 9.18 -6.89 -20.12
N GLN A 150 8.73 -7.89 -19.35
CA GLN A 150 7.79 -7.66 -18.27
C GLN A 150 8.47 -6.81 -17.18
N ILE A 151 7.76 -5.80 -16.71
CA ILE A 151 8.18 -4.91 -15.63
C ILE A 151 7.08 -4.85 -14.58
N GLU A 152 7.44 -4.57 -13.33
CA GLU A 152 6.48 -4.56 -12.23
C GLU A 152 5.57 -3.32 -12.27
N ALA A 153 6.10 -2.18 -12.73
CA ALA A 153 5.38 -0.91 -12.77
C ALA A 153 5.95 0.04 -13.84
N ALA A 154 5.08 0.90 -14.37
CA ALA A 154 5.43 1.99 -15.27
C ALA A 154 4.93 3.34 -14.73
N ARG A 155 5.78 4.35 -14.76
CA ARG A 155 5.54 5.72 -14.26
C ARG A 155 5.37 6.71 -15.40
N LYS A 156 4.93 7.92 -15.02
CA LYS A 156 4.76 9.06 -15.92
C LYS A 156 5.88 9.19 -16.97
N GLY A 157 5.49 9.35 -18.23
CA GLY A 157 6.35 9.52 -19.39
C GLY A 157 6.81 8.23 -20.05
N GLN A 158 6.58 7.07 -19.43
CA GLN A 158 6.92 5.78 -20.04
C GLN A 158 5.81 5.32 -20.99
N GLU A 159 6.23 4.77 -22.13
CA GLU A 159 5.37 4.05 -23.07
C GLU A 159 5.49 2.55 -22.81
N VAL A 160 4.37 1.89 -22.56
CA VAL A 160 4.32 0.47 -22.19
C VAL A 160 3.13 -0.22 -22.82
N CYS A 161 3.23 -1.53 -23.03
CA CYS A 161 2.08 -2.37 -23.36
C CYS A 161 1.46 -2.88 -22.06
N ILE A 162 0.14 -2.77 -21.94
CA ILE A 162 -0.62 -3.34 -20.82
C ILE A 162 -1.57 -4.42 -21.32
N LYS A 163 -1.70 -5.48 -20.53
CA LYS A 163 -2.72 -6.53 -20.71
C LYS A 163 -3.77 -6.35 -19.63
N ILE A 164 -5.03 -6.16 -20.02
CA ILE A 164 -6.17 -5.97 -19.13
C ILE A 164 -7.11 -7.17 -19.27
N GLU A 165 -7.30 -7.89 -18.18
CA GLU A 165 -8.25 -9.01 -18.10
C GLU A 165 -9.59 -8.53 -17.54
N PRO A 166 -10.72 -8.98 -18.11
CA PRO A 166 -12.05 -8.60 -17.63
C PRO A 166 -12.32 -9.17 -16.23
N ILE A 167 -13.21 -8.50 -15.50
CA ILE A 167 -13.67 -9.00 -14.20
C ILE A 167 -14.52 -10.25 -14.42
N PRO A 168 -14.25 -11.38 -13.72
CA PRO A 168 -15.06 -12.59 -13.85
C PRO A 168 -16.55 -12.32 -13.58
N GLY A 169 -17.41 -12.78 -14.49
CA GLY A 169 -18.86 -12.59 -14.40
C GLY A 169 -19.39 -11.32 -15.05
N GLU A 170 -18.54 -10.39 -15.47
CA GLU A 170 -18.94 -9.24 -16.28
C GLU A 170 -18.80 -9.51 -17.78
N THR A 171 -19.60 -8.81 -18.60
CA THR A 171 -19.45 -8.90 -20.06
C THR A 171 -18.19 -8.14 -20.49
N PRO A 172 -17.21 -8.80 -21.13
CA PRO A 172 -15.95 -8.16 -21.52
C PRO A 172 -16.17 -6.96 -22.44
N LYS A 173 -15.48 -5.86 -22.15
CA LYS A 173 -15.49 -4.66 -23.00
C LYS A 173 -14.55 -4.83 -24.19
N MET A 174 -14.79 -4.00 -25.20
CA MET A 174 -14.13 -4.11 -26.51
C MET A 174 -13.69 -2.72 -26.96
N PHE A 175 -12.41 -2.61 -27.30
CA PHE A 175 -11.83 -1.44 -27.96
C PHE A 175 -12.46 -1.24 -29.35
N GLY A 176 -12.78 0.01 -29.70
CA GLY A 176 -13.50 0.37 -30.93
C GLY A 176 -15.03 0.25 -30.84
N ARG A 177 -15.57 -0.23 -29.71
CA ARG A 177 -17.03 -0.28 -29.46
C ARG A 177 -17.42 0.42 -28.17
N HIS A 178 -16.80 0.06 -27.05
CA HIS A 178 -17.14 0.61 -25.74
C HIS A 178 -16.27 1.81 -25.38
N PHE A 179 -15.04 1.85 -25.90
CA PHE A 179 -14.08 2.94 -25.77
C PHE A 179 -13.16 2.93 -26.99
N ASP A 180 -12.50 4.04 -27.26
CA ASP A 180 -11.60 4.22 -28.41
C ASP A 180 -10.32 4.97 -28.02
N GLU A 181 -9.44 5.25 -28.99
CA GLU A 181 -8.13 5.88 -28.77
C GLU A 181 -8.19 7.31 -28.22
N ASN A 182 -9.35 7.98 -28.33
CA ASN A 182 -9.55 9.34 -27.79
C ASN A 182 -9.90 9.31 -26.31
N ASP A 183 -10.26 8.14 -25.78
CA ASP A 183 -10.58 7.96 -24.37
C ASP A 183 -9.31 7.85 -23.52
N MET A 184 -9.41 8.37 -22.29
CA MET A 184 -8.38 8.24 -21.27
C MET A 184 -8.72 7.10 -20.33
N LEU A 185 -7.72 6.29 -19.99
CA LEU A 185 -7.86 5.24 -18.99
C LEU A 185 -7.34 5.76 -17.65
N VAL A 186 -8.03 5.42 -16.57
CA VAL A 186 -7.57 5.75 -15.21
C VAL A 186 -7.66 4.55 -14.30
N SER A 187 -6.85 4.55 -13.24
CA SER A 187 -6.99 3.59 -12.14
C SER A 187 -8.34 3.79 -11.45
N LYS A 188 -9.12 2.71 -11.31
CA LYS A 188 -10.38 2.71 -10.56
C LYS A 188 -10.08 2.66 -9.06
N ILE A 189 -10.10 3.83 -8.40
CA ILE A 189 -9.83 3.94 -6.96
C ILE A 189 -11.12 3.87 -6.14
N SER A 190 -11.00 3.36 -4.91
CA SER A 190 -12.05 3.31 -3.89
C SER A 190 -11.58 3.98 -2.60
N ARG A 191 -12.51 4.28 -1.67
CA ARG A 191 -12.14 4.82 -0.35
C ARG A 191 -11.14 3.93 0.39
N GLN A 192 -11.38 2.62 0.38
CA GLN A 192 -10.51 1.62 1.00
C GLN A 192 -9.11 1.63 0.38
N SER A 193 -9.01 1.73 -0.96
CA SER A 193 -7.72 1.79 -1.64
C SER A 193 -6.92 3.06 -1.30
N ILE A 194 -7.61 4.20 -1.14
CA ILE A 194 -6.99 5.48 -0.77
C ILE A 194 -6.43 5.40 0.65
N ASP A 195 -7.22 4.86 1.58
CA ASP A 195 -6.79 4.75 2.98
C ASP A 195 -5.65 3.73 3.12
N ALA A 196 -5.70 2.59 2.41
CA ALA A 196 -4.57 1.66 2.33
C ALA A 196 -3.29 2.34 1.80
N CYS A 197 -3.41 3.19 0.76
CA CYS A 197 -2.26 3.93 0.24
C CYS A 197 -1.69 4.92 1.27
N LYS A 198 -2.54 5.59 2.07
CA LYS A 198 -2.09 6.55 3.09
C LYS A 198 -1.39 5.86 4.25
N ASP A 199 -1.90 4.72 4.67
CA ASP A 199 -1.47 4.06 5.90
C ASP A 199 -0.22 3.19 5.66
N TYR A 200 -0.12 2.55 4.50
CA TYR A 200 0.91 1.52 4.25
C TYR A 200 1.83 1.79 3.05
N PHE A 201 1.45 2.69 2.14
CA PHE A 201 2.19 2.95 0.89
C PHE A 201 2.52 4.43 0.66
N ARG A 202 2.53 5.22 1.74
CA ARG A 202 2.72 6.68 1.63
C ARG A 202 4.03 7.07 0.96
N ASP A 203 5.09 6.35 1.29
CA ASP A 203 6.45 6.61 0.81
C ASP A 203 6.67 6.12 -0.63
N ASP A 204 5.80 5.26 -1.15
CA ASP A 204 5.87 4.75 -2.53
C ASP A 204 5.28 5.72 -3.56
N LEU A 205 4.45 6.66 -3.09
CA LEU A 205 3.74 7.63 -3.91
C LEU A 205 4.43 8.98 -3.85
N LEU A 206 4.76 9.52 -5.03
CA LEU A 206 5.33 10.85 -5.15
C LEU A 206 4.27 11.91 -4.83
N LYS A 207 4.70 13.15 -4.55
CA LYS A 207 3.80 14.28 -4.34
C LYS A 207 2.84 14.49 -5.54
N SER A 208 3.31 14.25 -6.76
CA SER A 208 2.49 14.29 -7.97
C SER A 208 1.44 13.17 -8.01
N ASP A 209 1.78 11.99 -7.50
CA ASP A 209 0.86 10.85 -7.48
C ASP A 209 -0.27 11.12 -6.49
N TRP A 210 0.04 11.73 -5.34
CA TRP A 210 -0.97 12.22 -4.39
C TRP A 210 -1.86 13.33 -4.96
N ALA A 211 -1.31 14.22 -5.79
CA ALA A 211 -2.12 15.23 -6.49
C ALA A 211 -3.12 14.56 -7.45
N LEU A 212 -2.69 13.54 -8.20
CA LEU A 212 -3.57 12.73 -9.04
C LEU A 212 -4.60 11.95 -8.21
N MET A 213 -4.22 11.40 -7.06
CA MET A 213 -5.15 10.73 -6.15
C MET A 213 -6.30 11.66 -5.73
N VAL A 214 -5.99 12.92 -5.41
CA VAL A 214 -7.00 13.94 -5.07
C VAL A 214 -7.88 14.29 -6.26
N GLU A 215 -7.31 14.38 -7.46
CA GLU A 215 -8.06 14.60 -8.70
C GLU A 215 -9.07 13.46 -8.92
N LEU A 216 -8.59 12.21 -8.95
CA LEU A 216 -9.42 11.03 -9.15
C LEU A 216 -10.47 10.88 -8.05
N LYS A 217 -10.14 11.19 -6.78
CA LYS A 217 -11.11 11.18 -5.67
C LYS A 217 -12.31 12.08 -5.98
N LYS A 218 -12.08 13.27 -6.57
CA LYS A 218 -13.14 14.17 -7.00
C LYS A 218 -13.91 13.61 -8.20
N THR A 219 -13.20 13.05 -9.18
CA THR A 219 -13.82 12.44 -10.37
C THR A 219 -14.79 11.34 -10.00
N PHE A 220 -14.42 10.46 -9.05
CA PHE A 220 -15.25 9.36 -8.58
C PHE A 220 -16.25 9.75 -7.46
N GLN A 221 -16.30 11.03 -7.07
CA GLN A 221 -17.17 11.53 -5.99
C GLN A 221 -17.02 10.76 -4.66
N ILE A 222 -15.80 10.32 -4.35
CA ILE A 222 -15.51 9.57 -3.12
C ILE A 222 -15.45 10.55 -1.95
N LEU A 223 -16.23 10.29 -0.89
CA LEU A 223 -16.27 11.09 0.35
C LEU A 223 -15.01 10.88 1.20
#